data_AF-A0A090EMT1-F1
#
_entry.id   AF-A0A090EMT1-F1
#
_cell.length_a   1.000
_cell.length_b   1.000
_cell.length_c   1.000
_cell.angle_alpha   90.00
_cell.angle_beta   90.00
_cell.angle_gamma   90.00
#
_symmetry.space_group_name_H-M   'P 1'
#
loop_
_entity.id
_entity.type
_entity.pdbx_description
1 polymer ?
#
loop_
_entity_poly.entity_id
_entity_poly.type
_entity_poly.pdbx_seq_one_letter_code
_entity_poly.pdbx_strand_id
1 'polypeptide(L)' 'MLTLHPRSGAPRDDILPGIRHLVVGEYLTFYRIGDNAIEILRVLHGRRKIEADDLI' A
#
# COMPACT_ATOMS: atom_id res chain seq x y z
N MET A 1 -1.76 -11.13 7.85
CA MET A 1 -0.69 -10.29 8.45
C MET A 1 -1.20 -8.89 8.77
N LEU A 2 -1.77 -8.16 7.79
CA LEU A 2 -2.24 -6.78 7.97
C LEU A 2 -3.28 -6.59 9.09
N THR A 3 -4.18 -7.54 9.31
CA THR A 3 -5.16 -7.51 10.42
C THR A 3 -4.52 -7.47 11.81
N LEU A 4 -3.35 -8.08 11.98
CA LEU A 4 -2.62 -8.13 13.26
C LEU A 4 -1.57 -7.04 13.36
N HIS A 5 -0.95 -6.67 12.22
CA HIS A 5 0.16 -5.72 12.15
C HIS A 5 -0.06 -4.71 11.02
N PRO A 6 -1.05 -3.79 11.14
CA PRO A 6 -1.41 -2.87 10.05
C PRO A 6 -0.27 -1.91 9.67
N ARG A 7 0.68 -1.65 10.57
CA ARG A 7 1.83 -0.74 10.34
C ARG A 7 3.08 -1.45 9.79
N SER A 8 3.01 -2.74 9.47
CA SER A 8 4.15 -3.50 8.96
C SER A 8 4.61 -3.09 7.56
N GLY A 9 3.72 -2.49 6.76
CA GLY A 9 4.05 -1.96 5.44
C GLY A 9 4.82 -0.65 5.53
N ALA A 10 5.76 -0.47 4.60
CA ALA A 10 6.58 0.74 4.51
C ALA A 10 5.69 1.96 4.14
N PRO A 11 5.83 3.10 4.84
CA PRO A 11 5.12 4.33 4.47
C PRO A 11 5.56 4.78 3.08
N ARG A 12 4.61 5.26 2.28
CA ARG A 12 4.85 5.82 0.94
C ARG A 12 4.22 7.20 0.77
N ASP A 13 4.50 8.06 1.75
CA ASP A 13 4.12 9.48 1.70
C ASP A 13 4.79 10.21 0.52
N ASP A 14 5.81 9.60 -0.10
CA ASP A 14 6.44 10.05 -1.35
C ASP A 14 5.55 9.86 -2.59
N ILE A 15 4.53 8.99 -2.54
CA ILE A 15 3.56 8.80 -3.62
C ILE A 15 2.23 9.48 -3.27
N LEU A 16 1.64 9.12 -2.13
CA LEU A 16 0.42 9.74 -1.61
C LEU A 16 0.49 9.79 -0.07
N PRO A 17 0.02 10.88 0.57
CA PRO A 17 0.02 10.96 2.02
C PRO A 17 -0.80 9.85 2.68
N GLY A 18 -0.25 9.25 3.74
CA GLY A 18 -0.93 8.29 4.61
C GLY A 18 -1.06 6.87 4.06
N ILE A 19 -0.47 6.58 2.89
CA ILE A 19 -0.48 5.23 2.32
C ILE A 19 0.76 4.44 2.74
N ARG A 20 0.63 3.12 2.67
CA ARG A 20 1.68 2.13 2.93
C ARG A 20 1.68 1.11 1.81
N HIS A 21 2.80 0.42 1.64
CA HIS A 21 2.83 -0.78 0.80
C HIS A 21 3.41 -1.98 1.53
N LEU A 22 2.98 -3.17 1.10
CA LEU A 22 3.56 -4.44 1.49
C LEU A 22 3.98 -5.21 0.24
N VAL A 23 5.18 -5.79 0.25
CA VAL A 23 5.66 -6.67 -0.82
C VAL A 23 5.14 -8.09 -0.58
N VAL A 24 4.48 -8.66 -1.58
CA VAL A 24 3.97 -10.03 -1.57
C VAL A 24 4.35 -10.68 -2.90
N GLY A 25 5.44 -11.46 -2.88
CA GLY A 25 6.04 -11.98 -4.11
C GLY A 25 6.46 -10.85 -5.05
N GLU A 26 6.07 -10.93 -6.32
CA GLU A 26 6.36 -9.90 -7.34
C GLU A 26 5.39 -8.70 -7.29
N TYR A 27 4.49 -8.63 -6.32
CA TYR A 27 3.45 -7.60 -6.23
C TYR A 27 3.62 -6.69 -5.01
N LEU A 28 3.18 -5.45 -5.18
CA LEU A 28 3.07 -4.43 -4.16
C LEU A 28 1.59 -4.20 -3.86
N THR A 29 1.19 -4.44 -2.61
CA THR A 29 -0.15 -4.12 -2.12
C THR A 29 -0.10 -2.75 -1.45
N PHE A 30 -0.74 -1.75 -2.05
CA PHE A 30 -0.89 -0.42 -1.48
C PHE A 30 -2.17 -0.33 -0.66
N TYR A 31 -2.06 0.23 0.54
CA TYR A 31 -3.16 0.32 1.47
C TYR A 31 -3.02 1.52 2.39
N ARG A 32 -4.11 1.91 3.06
CA ARG A 32 -4.09 2.86 4.18
C ARG A 32 -4.79 2.28 5.39
N ILE A 33 -4.45 2.81 6.56
CA ILE A 33 -5.10 2.45 7.83
C ILE A 33 -6.17 3.50 8.09
N GLY A 34 -7.43 3.14 7.88
CA GLY A 34 -8.57 3.95 8.28
C GLY A 34 -8.95 3.70 9.74
N ASP A 35 -9.98 4.40 10.22
CA ASP A 35 -10.37 4.37 11.63
C ASP A 35 -10.80 2.96 12.10
N ASN A 36 -11.55 2.25 11.25
CA ASN A 36 -12.13 0.94 11.59
C ASN A 36 -11.60 -0.22 10.74
N ALA A 37 -10.85 0.08 9.68
CA ALA A 37 -10.46 -0.92 8.70
C ALA A 37 -9.17 -0.56 7.97
N ILE A 38 -8.58 -1.57 7.37
CA ILE A 38 -7.50 -1.41 6.41
C ILE A 38 -8.12 -1.35 5.02
N GLU A 39 -7.85 -0.29 4.29
CA GLU A 39 -8.36 -0.10 2.94
C GLU A 39 -7.26 -0.44 1.95
N ILE A 40 -7.49 -1.49 1.15
CA ILE A 40 -6.61 -1.84 0.04
C ILE A 40 -6.94 -0.93 -1.13
N LEU A 41 -5.96 -0.14 -1.58
CA LEU A 41 -6.14 0.81 -2.68
C LEU A 41 -5.94 0.12 -4.03
N ARG A 42 -4.79 -0.57 -4.17
CA ARG A 42 -4.39 -1.30 -5.39
C ARG A 42 -3.38 -2.40 -5.08
N VAL A 43 -3.33 -3.39 -5.97
CA VAL A 43 -2.25 -4.38 -6.02
C VAL A 43 -1.59 -4.27 -7.40
N LEU A 44 -0.33 -3.89 -7.42
CA LEU A 44 0.43 -3.60 -8.65
C LEU A 44 1.66 -4.48 -8.73
N HIS A 45 2.08 -4.84 -9.95
CA HIS A 45 3.31 -5.59 -10.14
C HIS A 45 4.52 -4.69 -9.80
N GLY A 46 5.47 -5.18 -8.99
CA GLY A 46 6.58 -4.39 -8.43
C GLY A 46 7.61 -3.90 -9.45
N ARG A 47 7.60 -4.47 -10.66
CA ARG A 47 8.43 -4.03 -11.80
C ARG A 47 7.87 -2.79 -12.52
N ARG A 48 6.67 -2.33 -12.19
CA ARG A 48 6.12 -1.11 -12.75
C ARG A 48 6.80 0.10 -12.10
N LYS A 49 6.99 1.15 -12.89
CA LYS A 49 7.15 2.49 -12.33
C LYS A 49 5.76 2.89 -11.80
N ILE A 50 5.67 3.22 -10.52
CA ILE A 50 4.42 3.51 -9.84
C ILE A 50 4.40 4.98 -9.49
N GLU A 51 3.33 5.65 -9.92
CA GLU A 51 3.06 7.06 -9.68
C GLU A 51 1.72 7.22 -8.96
N ALA A 52 1.41 8.44 -8.51
CA ALA A 52 0.19 8.69 -7.74
C ALA A 52 -1.08 8.27 -8.50
N ASP A 53 -1.11 8.52 -9.81
CA ASP A 53 -2.24 8.21 -10.70
C ASP A 53 -2.52 6.70 -10.83
N ASP A 54 -1.54 5.83 -10.56
CA ASP A 54 -1.76 4.38 -10.55
C ASP A 54 -2.58 3.91 -9.35
N LEU A 55 -2.74 4.75 -8.32
CA LEU A 55 -3.37 4.42 -7.03
C LEU A 55 -4.77 5.01 -6.86
N ILE A 56 -5.22 5.86 -7.78
CA ILE A 56 -6.55 6.51 -7.79
C ILE A 56 -7.51 5.63 -8.57
#